data_AF-A0A2M7XQ29-F1
#
_entry.id   AF-A0A2M7XQ29-F1
#
_cell.length_a   1.000
_cell.length_b   1.000
_cell.length_c   1.000
_cell.angle_alpha   90.00
_cell.angle_beta   90.00
_cell.angle_gamma   90.00
#
_symmetry.space_group_name_H-M   'P 1'
#
loop_
_entity.id
_entity.type
_entity.pdbx_description
1 polymer ?
#
loop_
_entity_poly.entity_id
_entity_poly.type
_entity_poly.pdbx_seq_one_letter_code
_entity_poly.pdbx_strand_id
1 'polypeptide(L)'
;MKFNSKSPQSRFRMTLSYFIGCVLLSGSLFGANTFAPTGGTVVTDHWNASNTGATIAVNVPNNGSINYASAQLKVGANDWVGIGSPTNVAAFINAEATLTNTASEVESATGFANGETFDSRVIFLNSGFSATGDVVTLTPTVTIDQTVPSISNVVFGTTSGLLKVGNSLTMTITSTETGLTATVLTINSVDVSGSLTDNADNTYTATYTIGEGETNISDAAEIPISITLDDDAGNSTGSYTTSPAAGSSPGIDATTPSISSVSFSPTSGTLKVGDDLTMTITSTETGLTASVLTINSRDVSGTFNDNNDNTYTATYTVTESDGDVSDAAQIAISITLNDAATNSTGSYTTSPAAGSSPGIDAHTPSITTVSYNPTSGTLKVGDDLTLNVTASEADLTASAVTVNSVNVASTKTDNGGGSYSFTYTIGEGQTNINDASQIPVSVTMADAAGNSTGAYTTAPVAGSTPAIDANSPTISSVTLTPTSGTRKVGETINVSINAVEAGLSLQTLTFNNVDISATHSDDGGGLYSATYTVTEG
;
A
#
# COMPACT_ATOMS: atom_id res chain seq x y z
N MET A 1 35.84 -81.28 2.94
CA MET A 1 35.55 -82.44 3.83
C MET A 1 34.03 -82.61 3.82
N LYS A 2 33.40 -83.80 3.72
CA LYS A 2 33.40 -85.00 4.60
C LYS A 2 33.02 -84.63 6.06
N PHE A 3 32.03 -85.24 6.73
CA PHE A 3 31.07 -86.29 6.33
C PHE A 3 29.86 -86.38 7.30
N ASN A 4 28.71 -86.88 6.80
CA ASN A 4 27.59 -87.62 7.45
C ASN A 4 27.43 -87.70 8.99
N SER A 5 26.19 -87.50 9.44
CA SER A 5 25.30 -88.60 9.91
C SER A 5 23.83 -88.24 9.57
N LYS A 6 22.86 -89.06 9.14
CA LYS A 6 22.58 -90.51 8.97
C LYS A 6 22.04 -91.34 10.15
N SER A 7 21.10 -92.32 9.95
CA SER A 7 19.99 -92.46 8.94
C SER A 7 19.13 -93.75 9.10
N PRO A 8 17.83 -93.64 9.43
CA PRO A 8 16.73 -94.45 8.86
C PRO A 8 16.40 -93.99 7.41
N GLN A 9 15.52 -94.56 6.55
CA GLN A 9 14.56 -95.68 6.55
C GLN A 9 13.18 -95.41 7.25
N SER A 10 12.03 -95.98 6.82
CA SER A 10 11.82 -97.03 5.79
C SER A 10 10.59 -96.84 4.88
N ARG A 11 10.86 -96.56 3.59
CA ARG A 11 10.36 -97.25 2.36
C ARG A 11 8.87 -97.69 2.22
N PHE A 12 8.22 -97.15 1.19
CA PHE A 12 7.65 -97.84 0.00
C PHE A 12 7.59 -96.75 -1.12
N ARG A 13 8.11 -96.84 -2.37
CA ARG A 13 8.01 -97.81 -3.48
C ARG A 13 6.57 -97.94 -4.05
N MET A 14 6.30 -97.87 -5.36
CA MET A 14 7.15 -97.66 -6.56
C MET A 14 6.28 -97.36 -7.83
N THR A 15 6.91 -96.92 -8.94
CA THR A 15 6.48 -97.06 -10.38
C THR A 15 5.27 -96.25 -10.92
N LEU A 16 5.16 -95.87 -12.21
CA LEU A 16 6.16 -95.58 -13.30
C LEU A 16 5.48 -94.99 -14.58
N SER A 17 6.18 -94.06 -15.26
CA SER A 17 6.12 -93.65 -16.68
C SER A 17 4.81 -93.27 -17.43
N TYR A 18 4.79 -92.01 -17.85
CA TYR A 18 4.93 -91.56 -19.26
C TYR A 18 3.89 -92.01 -20.32
N PHE A 19 3.10 -91.04 -20.80
CA PHE A 19 2.56 -91.02 -22.16
C PHE A 19 2.62 -89.59 -22.71
N ILE A 20 3.18 -89.39 -23.90
CA ILE A 20 3.16 -88.10 -24.61
C ILE A 20 2.15 -88.21 -25.76
N GLY A 21 1.19 -87.29 -25.82
CA GLY A 21 0.27 -87.21 -26.95
C GLY A 21 -0.87 -86.22 -26.74
N CYS A 22 -0.82 -85.11 -27.48
CA CYS A 22 -1.96 -84.27 -27.84
C CYS A 22 -2.86 -83.70 -26.71
N VAL A 23 -2.43 -82.59 -26.10
CA VAL A 23 -3.29 -81.40 -25.94
C VAL A 23 -2.46 -80.17 -26.32
N LEU A 24 -2.63 -79.71 -27.56
CA LEU A 24 -2.21 -78.37 -27.99
C LEU A 24 -3.44 -77.47 -27.99
N LEU A 25 -3.26 -76.23 -27.51
CA LEU A 25 -4.15 -75.08 -27.67
C LEU A 25 -5.67 -75.38 -27.64
N SER A 26 -6.23 -75.48 -26.43
CA SER A 26 -7.61 -75.07 -26.16
C SER A 26 -7.72 -74.12 -24.96
N GLY A 27 -6.67 -73.31 -24.77
CA GLY A 27 -6.78 -72.01 -24.10
C GLY A 27 -7.60 -71.06 -24.99
N SER A 28 -8.89 -71.33 -25.09
CA SER A 28 -9.88 -70.48 -25.73
C SER A 28 -10.00 -69.22 -24.88
N LEU A 29 -9.58 -68.09 -25.44
CA LEU A 29 -9.61 -66.77 -24.80
C LEU A 29 -11.05 -66.24 -24.81
N PHE A 30 -11.93 -66.92 -24.08
CA PHE A 30 -13.30 -66.50 -23.82
C PHE A 30 -13.31 -65.35 -22.82
N GLY A 31 -14.18 -64.37 -23.04
CA GLY A 31 -14.38 -63.26 -22.09
C GLY A 31 -14.97 -63.75 -20.77
N ALA A 32 -14.89 -62.92 -19.73
CA ALA A 32 -15.73 -63.13 -18.56
C ALA A 32 -17.21 -63.01 -18.98
N ASN A 33 -18.09 -63.87 -18.48
CA ASN A 33 -19.52 -63.71 -18.74
C ASN A 33 -20.05 -62.56 -17.89
N THR A 34 -20.50 -61.47 -18.51
CA THR A 34 -20.83 -60.23 -17.81
C THR A 34 -22.27 -59.79 -17.97
N PHE A 35 -22.75 -59.08 -16.96
CA PHE A 35 -23.89 -58.17 -17.06
C PHE A 35 -23.34 -56.74 -16.99
N ALA A 36 -23.75 -55.87 -17.91
CA ALA A 36 -23.33 -54.47 -17.96
C ALA A 36 -24.56 -53.55 -18.15
N PRO A 37 -24.80 -52.57 -17.27
CA PRO A 37 -25.77 -51.50 -17.50
C PRO A 37 -25.39 -50.69 -18.76
N THR A 38 -26.39 -50.07 -19.40
CA THR A 38 -26.19 -49.29 -20.64
C THR A 38 -27.11 -48.08 -20.75
N GLY A 39 -26.56 -46.99 -21.28
CA GLY A 39 -27.21 -45.67 -21.34
C GLY A 39 -27.20 -44.96 -19.99
N GLY A 40 -27.37 -43.63 -20.04
CA GLY A 40 -27.14 -42.77 -18.88
C GLY A 40 -25.67 -42.81 -18.42
N THR A 41 -25.46 -42.53 -17.13
CA THR A 41 -24.21 -42.79 -16.43
C THR A 41 -24.09 -44.30 -16.20
N VAL A 42 -23.06 -44.95 -16.74
CA VAL A 42 -22.83 -46.38 -16.50
C VAL A 42 -21.74 -46.52 -15.43
N VAL A 43 -22.14 -47.00 -14.24
CA VAL A 43 -21.22 -47.31 -13.14
C VAL A 43 -21.11 -48.83 -12.99
N THR A 44 -19.90 -49.30 -12.75
CA THR A 44 -19.59 -50.72 -12.50
C THR A 44 -20.32 -51.20 -11.24
N ASP A 45 -20.83 -52.42 -11.28
CA ASP A 45 -21.55 -53.08 -10.17
C ASP A 45 -22.85 -52.38 -9.69
N HIS A 46 -23.36 -51.36 -10.41
CA HIS A 46 -24.57 -50.59 -10.03
C HIS A 46 -25.61 -50.53 -11.15
N TRP A 47 -26.89 -50.40 -10.79
CA TRP A 47 -27.99 -50.02 -11.69
C TRP A 47 -28.66 -48.75 -11.14
N ASN A 48 -28.56 -47.66 -11.89
CA ASN A 48 -28.98 -46.34 -11.46
C ASN A 48 -30.22 -45.81 -12.22
N ALA A 49 -30.78 -44.69 -11.77
CA ALA A 49 -31.99 -44.10 -12.35
C ALA A 49 -31.82 -43.60 -13.81
N SER A 50 -30.57 -43.49 -14.29
CA SER A 50 -30.26 -43.05 -15.66
C SER A 50 -30.08 -44.21 -16.65
N ASN A 51 -29.95 -45.46 -16.18
CA ASN A 51 -29.72 -46.61 -17.05
C ASN A 51 -30.97 -46.94 -17.88
N THR A 52 -30.74 -47.26 -19.16
CA THR A 52 -31.81 -47.45 -20.17
C THR A 52 -31.97 -48.90 -20.63
N GLY A 53 -31.05 -49.77 -20.22
CA GLY A 53 -31.00 -51.17 -20.58
C GLY A 53 -29.75 -51.86 -20.06
N ALA A 54 -29.62 -53.16 -20.32
CA ALA A 54 -28.43 -53.95 -20.06
C ALA A 54 -27.91 -54.61 -21.34
N THR A 55 -26.60 -54.84 -21.38
CA THR A 55 -25.95 -55.77 -22.30
C THR A 55 -25.38 -56.94 -21.50
N ILE A 56 -25.58 -58.15 -21.99
CA ILE A 56 -25.05 -59.38 -21.39
C ILE A 56 -24.13 -60.04 -22.40
N ALA A 57 -22.87 -60.25 -22.03
CA ALA A 57 -21.92 -61.05 -22.79
C ALA A 57 -21.85 -62.45 -22.18
N VAL A 58 -22.13 -63.50 -22.97
CA VAL A 58 -22.15 -64.88 -22.47
C VAL A 58 -21.54 -65.85 -23.46
N ASN A 59 -20.60 -66.67 -23.00
CA ASN A 59 -20.02 -67.74 -23.81
C ASN A 59 -20.99 -68.92 -23.88
N VAL A 60 -21.44 -69.28 -25.09
CA VAL A 60 -22.45 -70.31 -25.27
C VAL A 60 -21.81 -71.70 -25.19
N PRO A 61 -22.25 -72.58 -24.27
CA PRO A 61 -21.67 -73.91 -24.07
C PRO A 61 -21.67 -74.80 -25.32
N ASN A 62 -20.78 -75.79 -25.33
CA ASN A 62 -20.61 -76.74 -26.44
C ASN A 62 -21.73 -77.81 -26.51
N ASN A 63 -22.99 -77.36 -26.56
CA ASN A 63 -24.17 -78.23 -26.60
C ASN A 63 -25.03 -77.89 -27.83
N GLY A 64 -24.99 -78.75 -28.85
CA GLY A 64 -25.80 -78.61 -30.08
C GLY A 64 -27.32 -78.72 -29.89
N SER A 65 -27.80 -78.91 -28.65
CA SER A 65 -29.22 -78.77 -28.30
C SER A 65 -29.64 -77.31 -28.09
N ILE A 66 -28.68 -76.41 -27.79
CA ILE A 66 -28.94 -74.99 -27.52
C ILE A 66 -29.39 -74.30 -28.80
N ASN A 67 -30.51 -73.57 -28.71
CA ASN A 67 -31.04 -72.73 -29.77
C ASN A 67 -31.28 -71.29 -29.28
N TYR A 68 -31.70 -71.13 -28.03
CA TYR A 68 -31.97 -69.82 -27.42
C TYR A 68 -31.27 -69.68 -26.07
N ALA A 69 -31.03 -68.43 -25.67
CA ALA A 69 -30.56 -68.03 -24.35
C ALA A 69 -31.62 -67.12 -23.70
N SER A 70 -31.88 -67.33 -22.41
CA SER A 70 -32.75 -66.47 -21.61
C SER A 70 -31.94 -65.93 -20.43
N ALA A 71 -31.80 -64.60 -20.38
CA ALA A 71 -31.27 -63.91 -19.22
C ALA A 71 -32.27 -64.01 -18.07
N GLN A 72 -31.76 -64.21 -16.85
CA GLN A 72 -32.54 -64.23 -15.62
C GLN A 72 -31.86 -63.41 -14.54
N LEU A 73 -32.64 -62.70 -13.74
CA LEU A 73 -32.20 -62.00 -12.55
C LEU A 73 -32.77 -62.65 -11.29
N LYS A 74 -32.12 -62.41 -10.16
CA LYS A 74 -32.59 -62.73 -8.82
C LYS A 74 -32.25 -61.56 -7.91
N VAL A 75 -33.26 -60.79 -7.51
CA VAL A 75 -33.10 -59.70 -6.55
C VAL A 75 -33.13 -60.28 -5.13
N GLY A 76 -32.06 -60.09 -4.36
CA GLY A 76 -31.93 -60.57 -2.99
C GLY A 76 -32.35 -62.03 -2.79
N ALA A 77 -33.31 -62.26 -1.90
CA ALA A 77 -33.79 -63.61 -1.56
C ALA A 77 -34.77 -64.23 -2.58
N ASN A 78 -35.28 -63.48 -3.57
CA ASN A 78 -36.37 -63.90 -4.46
C ASN A 78 -36.03 -65.08 -5.41
N ASP A 79 -37.03 -65.62 -6.09
CA ASP A 79 -36.83 -66.61 -7.15
C ASP A 79 -36.22 -66.00 -8.43
N TRP A 80 -35.58 -66.84 -9.24
CA TRP A 80 -35.01 -66.44 -10.54
C TRP A 80 -36.11 -66.15 -11.57
N VAL A 81 -36.18 -64.89 -12.02
CA VAL A 81 -37.14 -64.42 -13.01
C VAL A 81 -36.45 -64.12 -14.33
N GLY A 82 -37.06 -64.52 -15.46
CA GLY A 82 -36.53 -64.24 -16.80
C GLY A 82 -36.80 -62.80 -17.21
N ILE A 83 -35.78 -62.12 -17.75
CA ILE A 83 -35.90 -60.75 -18.24
C ILE A 83 -35.92 -60.72 -19.78
N GLY A 84 -36.95 -60.06 -20.32
CA GLY A 84 -37.20 -59.99 -21.76
C GLY A 84 -37.48 -61.32 -22.44
N SER A 85 -37.35 -61.34 -23.77
CA SER A 85 -37.61 -62.53 -24.61
C SER A 85 -36.34 -63.36 -24.86
N PRO A 86 -36.41 -64.71 -24.92
CA PRO A 86 -35.25 -65.54 -25.23
C PRO A 86 -34.62 -65.22 -26.59
N THR A 87 -33.34 -64.87 -26.58
CA THR A 87 -32.56 -64.51 -27.77
C THR A 87 -32.07 -65.76 -28.49
N ASN A 88 -32.12 -65.80 -29.83
CA ASN A 88 -31.56 -66.93 -30.59
C ASN A 88 -30.03 -66.87 -30.56
N VAL A 89 -29.40 -67.94 -30.07
CA VAL A 89 -27.92 -68.06 -29.97
C VAL A 89 -27.36 -69.29 -30.70
N ALA A 90 -28.16 -69.94 -31.55
CA ALA A 90 -27.76 -71.16 -32.25
C ALA A 90 -26.51 -71.00 -33.14
N ALA A 91 -26.22 -69.78 -33.58
CA ALA A 91 -25.02 -69.45 -34.37
C ALA A 91 -23.74 -69.28 -33.54
N PHE A 92 -23.84 -69.25 -32.20
CA PHE A 92 -22.75 -68.85 -31.29
C PHE A 92 -22.21 -70.00 -30.43
N ILE A 93 -22.52 -71.26 -30.74
CA ILE A 93 -22.01 -72.44 -29.99
C ILE A 93 -20.46 -72.45 -29.99
N ASN A 94 -19.82 -72.44 -28.81
CA ASN A 94 -18.38 -72.19 -28.61
C ASN A 94 -17.89 -70.77 -28.98
N ALA A 95 -18.77 -69.78 -28.90
CA ALA A 95 -18.45 -68.36 -29.06
C ALA A 95 -19.19 -67.52 -28.00
N GLU A 96 -18.84 -66.25 -27.91
CA GLU A 96 -19.56 -65.27 -27.11
C GLU A 96 -20.81 -64.79 -27.87
N ALA A 97 -21.97 -64.81 -27.21
CA ALA A 97 -23.20 -64.21 -27.68
C ALA A 97 -23.51 -62.96 -26.85
N THR A 98 -23.99 -61.91 -27.52
CA THR A 98 -24.47 -60.69 -26.88
C THR A 98 -26.00 -60.73 -26.79
N LEU A 99 -26.54 -60.58 -25.58
CA LEU A 99 -27.96 -60.34 -25.33
C LEU A 99 -28.14 -58.88 -24.90
N THR A 100 -29.31 -58.30 -25.17
CA THR A 100 -29.67 -56.94 -24.76
C THR A 100 -31.05 -56.91 -24.15
N ASN A 101 -31.21 -56.20 -23.04
CA ASN A 101 -32.49 -55.96 -22.38
C ASN A 101 -32.72 -54.46 -22.21
N THR A 102 -33.96 -54.01 -22.25
CA THR A 102 -34.37 -52.64 -21.90
C THR A 102 -34.47 -52.46 -20.38
N ALA A 103 -34.44 -51.22 -19.89
CA ALA A 103 -34.60 -50.92 -18.47
C ALA A 103 -35.89 -51.54 -17.90
N SER A 104 -37.03 -51.33 -18.58
CA SER A 104 -38.31 -51.92 -18.21
C SER A 104 -38.34 -53.46 -18.21
N GLU A 105 -37.40 -54.16 -18.86
CA GLU A 105 -37.27 -55.62 -18.75
C GLU A 105 -36.42 -56.02 -17.54
N VAL A 106 -35.35 -55.29 -17.22
CA VAL A 106 -34.51 -55.47 -16.02
C VAL A 106 -35.32 -55.16 -14.75
N GLU A 107 -35.97 -54.01 -14.73
CA GLU A 107 -36.77 -53.46 -13.63
C GLU A 107 -38.08 -54.23 -13.40
N SER A 108 -38.48 -55.08 -14.36
CA SER A 108 -39.62 -56.00 -14.17
C SER A 108 -39.33 -57.16 -13.21
N ALA A 109 -38.08 -57.31 -12.75
CA ALA A 109 -37.70 -58.38 -11.84
C ALA A 109 -38.40 -58.27 -10.47
N THR A 110 -38.96 -59.38 -9.98
CA THR A 110 -39.65 -59.42 -8.69
C THR A 110 -38.71 -59.02 -7.55
N GLY A 111 -39.07 -57.95 -6.84
CA GLY A 111 -38.30 -57.41 -5.73
C GLY A 111 -37.34 -56.28 -6.10
N PHE A 112 -37.30 -55.84 -7.35
CA PHE A 112 -36.46 -54.72 -7.80
C PHE A 112 -36.82 -53.43 -7.04
N ALA A 113 -35.90 -52.93 -6.21
CA ALA A 113 -36.10 -51.79 -5.31
C ALA A 113 -34.75 -51.19 -4.87
N ASN A 114 -34.77 -49.94 -4.37
CA ASN A 114 -33.56 -49.24 -3.94
C ASN A 114 -32.85 -49.93 -2.76
N GLY A 115 -31.53 -50.02 -2.82
CA GLY A 115 -30.68 -50.64 -1.79
C GLY A 115 -30.69 -52.18 -1.78
N GLU A 116 -31.47 -52.82 -2.65
CA GLU A 116 -31.37 -54.27 -2.90
C GLU A 116 -30.24 -54.56 -3.91
N THR A 117 -29.78 -55.81 -3.95
CA THR A 117 -28.83 -56.28 -4.97
C THR A 117 -29.43 -57.40 -5.81
N PHE A 118 -28.97 -57.56 -7.06
CA PHE A 118 -29.36 -58.67 -7.92
C PHE A 118 -28.18 -59.48 -8.47
N ASP A 119 -28.30 -60.80 -8.38
CA ASP A 119 -27.49 -61.73 -9.14
C ASP A 119 -28.09 -61.91 -10.55
N SER A 120 -27.23 -62.14 -11.54
CA SER A 120 -27.64 -62.34 -12.94
C SER A 120 -27.05 -63.61 -13.54
N ARG A 121 -27.81 -64.28 -14.42
CA ARG A 121 -27.40 -65.51 -15.11
C ARG A 121 -28.06 -65.65 -16.48
N VAL A 122 -27.54 -66.55 -17.29
CA VAL A 122 -28.19 -67.03 -18.52
C VAL A 122 -28.51 -68.51 -18.38
N ILE A 123 -29.74 -68.89 -18.74
CA ILE A 123 -30.13 -70.28 -18.96
C ILE A 123 -30.25 -70.53 -20.47
N PHE A 124 -29.81 -71.71 -20.93
CA PHE A 124 -29.92 -72.08 -22.33
C PHE A 124 -31.09 -73.02 -22.60
N LEU A 125 -31.75 -72.80 -23.73
CA LEU A 125 -33.00 -73.44 -24.12
C LEU A 125 -32.88 -74.10 -25.50
N ASN A 126 -33.61 -75.19 -25.69
CA ASN A 126 -33.75 -75.86 -26.98
C ASN A 126 -34.76 -75.16 -27.91
N SER A 127 -34.96 -75.70 -29.11
CA SER A 127 -35.90 -75.16 -30.12
C SER A 127 -37.38 -75.15 -29.70
N GLY A 128 -37.74 -75.83 -28.61
CA GLY A 128 -39.06 -75.78 -27.96
C GLY A 128 -39.09 -74.96 -26.67
N PHE A 129 -38.11 -74.07 -26.47
CA PHE A 129 -37.92 -73.20 -25.29
C PHE A 129 -37.81 -73.95 -23.94
N SER A 130 -37.54 -75.27 -23.96
CA SER A 130 -37.25 -76.04 -22.75
C SER A 130 -35.76 -75.95 -22.41
N ALA A 131 -35.43 -75.78 -21.12
CA ALA A 131 -34.04 -75.67 -20.67
C ALA A 131 -33.21 -76.92 -21.03
N THR A 132 -31.98 -76.73 -21.50
CA THR A 132 -31.03 -77.82 -21.82
C THR A 132 -30.35 -78.40 -20.57
N GLY A 133 -30.40 -77.68 -19.45
CA GLY A 133 -29.64 -77.94 -18.23
C GLY A 133 -28.38 -77.09 -18.11
N ASP A 134 -27.96 -76.42 -19.18
CA ASP A 134 -26.82 -75.49 -19.16
C ASP A 134 -27.22 -74.14 -18.56
N VAL A 135 -26.43 -73.66 -17.60
CA VAL A 135 -26.61 -72.38 -16.91
C VAL A 135 -25.25 -71.72 -16.72
N VAL A 136 -25.16 -70.42 -17.00
CA VAL A 136 -23.96 -69.61 -16.81
C VAL A 136 -24.30 -68.41 -15.94
N THR A 137 -23.73 -68.33 -14.74
CA THR A 137 -23.79 -67.13 -13.89
C THR A 137 -22.94 -66.03 -14.51
N LEU A 138 -23.41 -64.79 -14.42
CA LEU A 138 -22.69 -63.60 -14.87
C LEU A 138 -22.03 -62.90 -13.67
N THR A 139 -21.06 -62.03 -13.95
CA THR A 139 -20.54 -61.07 -12.98
C THR A 139 -20.70 -59.64 -13.51
N PRO A 140 -20.96 -58.64 -12.67
CA PRO A 140 -21.00 -58.67 -11.20
C PRO A 140 -22.38 -59.07 -10.64
N THR A 141 -22.47 -59.16 -9.31
CA THR A 141 -23.74 -58.91 -8.59
C THR A 141 -23.94 -57.39 -8.58
N VAL A 142 -25.15 -56.91 -8.90
CA VAL A 142 -25.41 -55.48 -9.14
C VAL A 142 -26.23 -54.88 -8.00
N THR A 143 -25.81 -53.73 -7.46
CA THR A 143 -26.59 -52.93 -6.50
C THR A 143 -27.59 -52.05 -7.24
N ILE A 144 -28.85 -52.00 -6.77
CA ILE A 144 -29.88 -51.13 -7.32
C ILE A 144 -29.89 -49.82 -6.53
N ASP A 145 -29.60 -48.69 -7.19
CA ASP A 145 -29.80 -47.37 -6.59
C ASP A 145 -30.35 -46.36 -7.59
N GLN A 146 -31.68 -46.22 -7.58
CA GLN A 146 -32.41 -45.26 -8.38
C GLN A 146 -32.79 -43.99 -7.58
N THR A 147 -32.15 -43.76 -6.44
CA THR A 147 -32.29 -42.49 -5.70
C THR A 147 -31.53 -41.42 -6.47
N VAL A 148 -32.22 -40.32 -6.82
CA VAL A 148 -31.56 -39.18 -7.46
C VAL A 148 -31.33 -38.12 -6.38
N PRO A 149 -30.08 -37.77 -6.04
CA PRO A 149 -29.80 -36.74 -5.05
C PRO A 149 -30.39 -35.40 -5.46
N SER A 150 -30.68 -34.54 -4.48
CA SER A 150 -31.12 -33.16 -4.76
C SER A 150 -30.57 -32.18 -3.74
N ILE A 151 -30.24 -30.97 -4.19
CA ILE A 151 -29.83 -29.86 -3.34
C ILE A 151 -31.07 -29.06 -2.98
N SER A 152 -31.33 -28.93 -1.68
CA SER A 152 -32.51 -28.27 -1.11
C SER A 152 -32.22 -26.82 -0.68
N ASN A 153 -30.97 -26.52 -0.34
CA ASN A 153 -30.55 -25.21 0.16
C ASN A 153 -29.04 -25.00 -0.01
N VAL A 154 -28.62 -23.74 -0.08
CA VAL A 154 -27.22 -23.30 0.04
C VAL A 154 -27.18 -22.08 0.96
N VAL A 155 -26.16 -21.97 1.82
CA VAL A 155 -25.89 -20.80 2.65
C VAL A 155 -24.40 -20.46 2.66
N PHE A 156 -24.08 -19.17 2.84
CA PHE A 156 -22.72 -18.71 3.08
C PHE A 156 -22.48 -18.47 4.57
N GLY A 157 -21.26 -18.76 5.04
CA GLY A 157 -20.84 -18.52 6.43
C GLY A 157 -20.63 -17.04 6.76
N THR A 158 -20.29 -16.23 5.73
CA THR A 158 -20.31 -14.77 5.78
C THR A 158 -21.55 -14.28 5.04
N THR A 159 -22.25 -13.28 5.57
CA THR A 159 -23.56 -12.83 5.05
C THR A 159 -23.66 -11.33 4.76
N SER A 160 -22.58 -10.57 4.97
CA SER A 160 -22.51 -9.12 4.74
C SER A 160 -21.06 -8.61 4.71
N GLY A 161 -20.86 -7.39 4.22
CA GLY A 161 -19.53 -6.79 4.05
C GLY A 161 -18.86 -7.19 2.73
N LEU A 162 -17.62 -6.75 2.53
CA LEU A 162 -16.79 -7.14 1.39
C LEU A 162 -15.73 -8.15 1.84
N LEU A 163 -15.59 -9.25 1.11
CA LEU A 163 -14.47 -10.18 1.22
C LEU A 163 -13.37 -9.77 0.24
N LYS A 164 -12.16 -9.63 0.75
CA LYS A 164 -11.02 -9.13 -0.02
C LYS A 164 -10.07 -10.25 -0.48
N VAL A 165 -9.05 -9.94 -1.29
CA VAL A 165 -8.06 -10.90 -1.76
C VAL A 165 -7.43 -11.69 -0.60
N GLY A 166 -7.35 -13.01 -0.74
CA GLY A 166 -6.85 -13.93 0.28
C GLY A 166 -7.80 -14.17 1.46
N ASN A 167 -9.03 -13.62 1.46
CA ASN A 167 -10.09 -14.06 2.38
C ASN A 167 -10.70 -15.37 1.88
N SER A 168 -11.42 -16.07 2.76
CA SER A 168 -12.15 -17.29 2.40
C SER A 168 -13.65 -17.15 2.68
N LEU A 169 -14.46 -17.58 1.71
CA LEU A 169 -15.90 -17.75 1.80
C LEU A 169 -16.22 -19.24 1.98
N THR A 170 -16.73 -19.60 3.15
CA THR A 170 -17.29 -20.94 3.38
C THR A 170 -18.73 -21.01 2.88
N MET A 171 -19.04 -22.03 2.11
CA MET A 171 -20.38 -22.35 1.62
C MET A 171 -20.84 -23.69 2.20
N THR A 172 -22.06 -23.75 2.72
CA THR A 172 -22.70 -24.99 3.17
C THR A 172 -23.87 -25.34 2.26
N ILE A 173 -23.89 -26.57 1.78
CA ILE A 173 -24.88 -27.15 0.87
C ILE A 173 -25.73 -28.13 1.67
N THR A 174 -27.06 -28.10 1.53
CA THR A 174 -27.96 -29.10 2.14
C THR A 174 -28.57 -29.99 1.06
N SER A 175 -28.27 -31.28 1.14
CA SER A 175 -28.68 -32.31 0.18
C SER A 175 -29.80 -33.22 0.72
N THR A 176 -30.14 -34.27 -0.02
CA THR A 176 -30.95 -35.40 0.44
C THR A 176 -30.15 -36.55 1.09
N GLU A 177 -28.82 -36.65 0.89
CA GLU A 177 -28.01 -37.78 1.38
C GLU A 177 -26.50 -37.50 1.53
N THR A 178 -25.82 -38.36 2.30
CA THR A 178 -24.36 -38.38 2.52
C THR A 178 -23.62 -39.15 1.43
N GLY A 179 -22.30 -38.95 1.32
CA GLY A 179 -21.41 -39.69 0.40
C GLY A 179 -21.25 -39.08 -1.00
N LEU A 180 -21.96 -38.00 -1.33
CA LEU A 180 -21.92 -37.37 -2.65
C LEU A 180 -20.56 -36.71 -2.95
N THR A 181 -20.15 -36.76 -4.21
CA THR A 181 -18.91 -36.17 -4.73
C THR A 181 -19.20 -35.02 -5.70
N ALA A 182 -18.32 -34.01 -5.78
CA ALA A 182 -18.51 -32.88 -6.69
C ALA A 182 -17.96 -33.14 -8.09
N THR A 183 -18.85 -33.27 -9.08
CA THR A 183 -18.51 -33.26 -10.51
C THR A 183 -18.47 -31.83 -11.06
N VAL A 184 -19.27 -30.91 -10.50
CA VAL A 184 -19.12 -29.46 -10.69
C VAL A 184 -19.34 -28.76 -9.34
N LEU A 185 -18.45 -27.87 -8.95
CA LEU A 185 -18.64 -27.02 -7.78
C LEU A 185 -17.87 -25.71 -7.95
N THR A 186 -18.55 -24.67 -8.45
CA THR A 186 -17.97 -23.36 -8.62
C THR A 186 -18.62 -22.30 -7.73
N ILE A 187 -17.81 -21.36 -7.27
CA ILE A 187 -18.22 -20.11 -6.61
C ILE A 187 -17.48 -18.97 -7.31
N ASN A 188 -18.18 -17.91 -7.70
CA ASN A 188 -17.64 -16.81 -8.50
C ASN A 188 -16.95 -17.26 -9.81
N SER A 189 -17.45 -18.35 -10.42
CA SER A 189 -16.83 -19.07 -11.55
C SER A 189 -15.50 -19.79 -11.28
N VAL A 190 -14.99 -19.76 -10.05
CA VAL A 190 -13.79 -20.50 -9.61
C VAL A 190 -14.18 -21.91 -9.17
N ASP A 191 -13.48 -22.93 -9.66
CA ASP A 191 -13.67 -24.33 -9.22
C ASP A 191 -13.12 -24.56 -7.81
N VAL A 192 -13.98 -25.03 -6.93
CA VAL A 192 -13.67 -25.36 -5.53
C VAL A 192 -14.10 -26.78 -5.15
N SER A 193 -14.34 -27.65 -6.15
CA SER A 193 -14.66 -29.08 -6.00
C SER A 193 -13.70 -29.81 -5.04
N GLY A 194 -12.40 -29.57 -5.17
CA GLY A 194 -11.35 -30.12 -4.30
C GLY A 194 -11.37 -29.61 -2.84
N SER A 195 -12.30 -28.73 -2.47
CA SER A 195 -12.55 -28.29 -1.08
C SER A 195 -13.81 -28.91 -0.45
N LEU A 196 -14.59 -29.69 -1.20
CA LEU A 196 -15.81 -30.32 -0.70
C LEU A 196 -15.51 -31.28 0.46
N THR A 197 -16.21 -31.10 1.56
CA THR A 197 -16.21 -31.97 2.74
C THR A 197 -17.64 -32.42 3.01
N ASP A 198 -17.88 -33.73 3.07
CA ASP A 198 -19.13 -34.30 3.61
C ASP A 198 -19.08 -34.23 5.15
N ASN A 199 -20.11 -33.65 5.77
CA ASN A 199 -20.23 -33.56 7.22
C ASN A 199 -20.93 -34.79 7.84
N ALA A 200 -21.35 -35.75 7.02
CA ALA A 200 -22.07 -36.98 7.38
C ALA A 200 -23.46 -36.76 8.01
N ASP A 201 -24.10 -35.61 7.72
CA ASP A 201 -25.42 -35.20 8.22
C ASP A 201 -26.35 -34.64 7.13
N ASN A 202 -26.14 -35.07 5.88
CA ASN A 202 -26.71 -34.51 4.64
C ASN A 202 -26.26 -33.07 4.30
N THR A 203 -25.37 -32.46 5.08
CA THR A 203 -24.71 -31.20 4.71
C THR A 203 -23.29 -31.42 4.20
N TYR A 204 -22.89 -30.56 3.27
CA TYR A 204 -21.53 -30.49 2.74
C TYR A 204 -20.99 -29.08 2.91
N THR A 205 -19.69 -28.96 3.12
CA THR A 205 -19.00 -27.68 3.24
C THR A 205 -17.92 -27.54 2.17
N ALA A 206 -17.87 -26.39 1.52
CA ALA A 206 -16.87 -26.01 0.53
C ALA A 206 -16.23 -24.67 0.92
N THR A 207 -15.00 -24.42 0.50
CA THR A 207 -14.27 -23.19 0.81
C THR A 207 -13.67 -22.58 -0.44
N TYR A 208 -14.19 -21.42 -0.83
CA TYR A 208 -13.61 -20.55 -1.85
C TYR A 208 -12.65 -19.57 -1.18
N THR A 209 -11.48 -19.33 -1.76
CA THR A 209 -10.54 -18.30 -1.32
C THR A 209 -10.35 -17.32 -2.47
N ILE A 210 -10.58 -16.03 -2.21
CA ILE A 210 -10.60 -14.99 -3.25
C ILE A 210 -9.18 -14.79 -3.78
N GLY A 211 -8.99 -15.03 -5.08
CA GLY A 211 -7.75 -14.78 -5.81
C GLY A 211 -7.66 -13.36 -6.36
N GLU A 212 -6.43 -12.91 -6.64
CA GLU A 212 -6.16 -11.61 -7.29
C GLU A 212 -6.60 -11.65 -8.77
N GLY A 213 -7.35 -10.65 -9.21
CA GLY A 213 -7.84 -10.53 -10.59
C GLY A 213 -9.05 -11.41 -10.93
N GLU A 214 -9.72 -11.98 -9.93
CA GLU A 214 -11.02 -12.64 -10.11
C GLU A 214 -12.16 -11.60 -10.30
N THR A 215 -13.40 -12.05 -10.43
CA THR A 215 -14.53 -11.13 -10.70
C THR A 215 -14.98 -10.44 -9.41
N ASN A 216 -14.90 -9.10 -9.36
CA ASN A 216 -15.50 -8.32 -8.28
C ASN A 216 -17.04 -8.44 -8.31
N ILE A 217 -17.65 -8.67 -7.14
CA ILE A 217 -19.10 -8.78 -6.93
C ILE A 217 -19.52 -7.76 -5.88
N SER A 218 -20.49 -6.89 -6.19
CA SER A 218 -21.06 -5.98 -5.18
C SER A 218 -21.85 -6.76 -4.12
N ASP A 219 -21.82 -6.27 -2.89
CA ASP A 219 -22.72 -6.63 -1.77
C ASP A 219 -24.22 -6.56 -2.11
N ALA A 220 -24.60 -5.75 -3.10
CA ALA A 220 -25.95 -5.66 -3.66
C ALA A 220 -26.25 -6.67 -4.79
N ALA A 221 -25.35 -7.63 -5.04
CA ALA A 221 -25.50 -8.69 -6.04
C ALA A 221 -25.41 -10.09 -5.41
N GLU A 222 -25.79 -11.11 -6.19
CA GLU A 222 -25.63 -12.52 -5.81
C GLU A 222 -24.28 -13.04 -6.35
N ILE A 223 -23.51 -13.74 -5.50
CA ILE A 223 -22.28 -14.42 -5.94
C ILE A 223 -22.70 -15.62 -6.81
N PRO A 224 -22.31 -15.73 -8.08
CA PRO A 224 -22.75 -16.82 -8.93
C PRO A 224 -22.15 -18.16 -8.48
N ILE A 225 -22.97 -19.20 -8.40
CA ILE A 225 -22.56 -20.57 -8.07
C ILE A 225 -23.06 -21.55 -9.12
N SER A 226 -22.36 -22.68 -9.26
CA SER A 226 -22.86 -23.86 -9.99
C SER A 226 -22.43 -25.14 -9.28
N ILE A 227 -23.40 -25.97 -8.91
CA ILE A 227 -23.18 -27.21 -8.17
C ILE A 227 -23.82 -28.37 -8.93
N THR A 228 -23.06 -29.45 -9.12
CA THR A 228 -23.52 -30.76 -9.54
C THR A 228 -22.79 -31.79 -8.66
N LEU A 229 -23.54 -32.48 -7.79
CA LEU A 229 -23.02 -33.56 -6.96
C LEU A 229 -23.56 -34.91 -7.47
N ASP A 230 -22.72 -35.94 -7.46
CA ASP A 230 -23.04 -37.28 -7.92
C ASP A 230 -22.79 -38.32 -6.81
N ASP A 231 -23.62 -39.36 -6.73
CA ASP A 231 -23.48 -40.46 -5.77
C ASP A 231 -22.54 -41.58 -6.25
N ASP A 232 -22.26 -42.57 -5.38
CA ASP A 232 -21.43 -43.74 -5.70
C ASP A 232 -22.00 -44.60 -6.86
N ALA A 233 -23.30 -44.51 -7.15
CA ALA A 233 -23.98 -45.23 -8.23
C ALA A 233 -24.05 -44.44 -9.55
N GLY A 234 -23.67 -43.15 -9.55
CA GLY A 234 -23.68 -42.24 -10.69
C GLY A 234 -25.02 -41.53 -10.96
N ASN A 235 -25.95 -41.49 -10.00
CA ASN A 235 -27.06 -40.53 -10.05
C ASN A 235 -26.54 -39.13 -9.67
N SER A 236 -27.19 -38.09 -10.21
CA SER A 236 -26.69 -36.71 -10.15
C SER A 236 -27.76 -35.74 -9.70
N THR A 237 -27.39 -34.71 -8.91
CA THR A 237 -28.29 -33.60 -8.55
C THR A 237 -28.78 -32.80 -9.74
N GLY A 238 -28.12 -32.94 -10.90
CA GLY A 238 -28.18 -31.96 -11.96
C GLY A 238 -27.54 -30.63 -11.54
N SER A 239 -27.62 -29.62 -12.41
CA SER A 239 -27.04 -28.30 -12.14
C SER A 239 -27.95 -27.46 -11.25
N TYR A 240 -27.43 -27.12 -10.07
CA TYR A 240 -28.03 -26.19 -9.11
C TYR A 240 -27.25 -24.87 -9.13
N THR A 241 -27.94 -23.75 -9.31
CA THR A 241 -27.34 -22.41 -9.48
C THR A 241 -27.97 -21.33 -8.58
N THR A 242 -28.84 -21.72 -7.63
CA THR A 242 -29.56 -20.78 -6.76
C THR A 242 -28.69 -20.34 -5.58
N SER A 243 -28.04 -19.19 -5.72
CA SER A 243 -27.20 -18.58 -4.69
C SER A 243 -28.01 -17.96 -3.54
N PRO A 244 -27.44 -17.80 -2.34
CA PRO A 244 -28.04 -16.96 -1.30
C PRO A 244 -28.21 -15.51 -1.77
N ALA A 245 -29.40 -14.96 -1.51
CA ALA A 245 -29.84 -13.69 -2.08
C ALA A 245 -28.93 -12.49 -1.74
N ALA A 246 -28.89 -11.50 -2.65
CA ALA A 246 -28.18 -10.24 -2.46
C ALA A 246 -28.52 -9.57 -1.11
N GLY A 247 -27.50 -9.02 -0.42
CA GLY A 247 -27.65 -8.48 0.94
C GLY A 247 -27.85 -9.52 2.06
N SER A 248 -27.92 -10.81 1.73
CA SER A 248 -27.66 -11.94 2.66
C SER A 248 -26.36 -12.68 2.31
N SER A 249 -25.63 -12.16 1.32
CA SER A 249 -24.33 -12.58 0.83
C SER A 249 -23.33 -11.41 0.99
N PRO A 250 -22.02 -11.67 1.11
CA PRO A 250 -21.01 -10.63 1.05
C PRO A 250 -20.78 -10.20 -0.40
N GLY A 251 -20.19 -9.03 -0.59
CA GLY A 251 -19.50 -8.71 -1.85
C GLY A 251 -18.11 -9.36 -1.89
N ILE A 252 -17.51 -9.39 -3.07
CA ILE A 252 -16.14 -9.85 -3.34
C ILE A 252 -15.38 -8.68 -3.97
N ASP A 253 -14.25 -8.33 -3.39
CA ASP A 253 -13.26 -7.44 -4.01
C ASP A 253 -11.95 -8.19 -4.23
N ALA A 254 -11.77 -8.64 -5.46
CA ALA A 254 -10.67 -9.46 -5.93
C ALA A 254 -9.53 -8.63 -6.54
N THR A 255 -9.57 -7.29 -6.41
CA THR A 255 -8.59 -6.38 -6.99
C THR A 255 -7.78 -5.70 -5.88
N THR A 256 -6.45 -5.80 -5.93
CA THR A 256 -5.59 -5.03 -5.01
C THR A 256 -5.15 -3.70 -5.66
N PRO A 257 -5.34 -2.54 -5.00
CA PRO A 257 -4.87 -1.27 -5.51
C PRO A 257 -3.34 -1.23 -5.62
N SER A 258 -2.81 -0.50 -6.60
CA SER A 258 -1.36 -0.25 -6.70
C SER A 258 -1.02 1.19 -7.05
N ILE A 259 0.13 1.67 -6.57
CA ILE A 259 0.65 3.01 -6.90
C ILE A 259 1.60 2.87 -8.09
N SER A 260 1.27 3.54 -9.18
CA SER A 260 2.06 3.53 -10.42
C SER A 260 3.21 4.55 -10.39
N SER A 261 2.98 5.70 -9.76
CA SER A 261 3.94 6.81 -9.72
C SER A 261 3.59 7.82 -8.63
N VAL A 262 4.62 8.58 -8.24
CA VAL A 262 4.51 9.78 -7.39
C VAL A 262 5.23 10.92 -8.10
N SER A 263 4.76 12.15 -7.91
CA SER A 263 5.40 13.39 -8.35
C SER A 263 5.30 14.47 -7.27
N PHE A 264 6.17 15.48 -7.37
CA PHE A 264 6.24 16.62 -6.45
C PHE A 264 5.95 17.94 -7.14
N SER A 265 5.40 18.90 -6.41
CA SER A 265 5.29 20.31 -6.79
C SER A 265 5.63 21.20 -5.59
N PRO A 266 6.66 22.05 -5.65
CA PRO A 266 7.57 22.24 -6.77
C PRO A 266 8.48 21.03 -7.04
N THR A 267 9.09 20.98 -8.22
CA THR A 267 9.99 19.90 -8.68
C THR A 267 11.48 20.22 -8.49
N SER A 268 11.82 21.40 -7.97
CA SER A 268 13.18 21.95 -7.88
C SER A 268 13.21 23.22 -7.03
N GLY A 269 14.43 23.70 -6.71
CA GLY A 269 14.66 24.75 -5.72
C GLY A 269 14.88 24.16 -4.34
N THR A 270 14.94 25.01 -3.31
CA THR A 270 14.97 24.59 -1.90
C THR A 270 13.74 25.16 -1.22
N LEU A 271 12.97 24.31 -0.55
CA LEU A 271 11.86 24.70 0.31
C LEU A 271 12.39 25.06 1.69
N LYS A 272 11.94 26.19 2.23
CA LYS A 272 12.34 26.65 3.57
C LYS A 272 11.23 26.43 4.60
N VAL A 273 11.48 26.71 5.88
CA VAL A 273 10.48 26.62 6.95
C VAL A 273 9.23 27.46 6.62
N GLY A 274 8.08 26.79 6.56
CA GLY A 274 6.78 27.37 6.20
C GLY A 274 6.39 27.26 4.73
N ASP A 275 7.25 26.76 3.84
CA ASP A 275 6.87 26.44 2.46
C ASP A 275 6.17 25.07 2.37
N ASP A 276 5.31 24.91 1.35
CA ASP A 276 4.56 23.68 1.08
C ASP A 276 5.15 22.86 -0.08
N LEU A 277 5.29 21.55 0.13
CA LEU A 277 5.49 20.53 -0.89
C LEU A 277 4.19 19.76 -1.12
N THR A 278 3.61 19.91 -2.31
CA THR A 278 2.50 19.04 -2.74
C THR A 278 3.06 17.76 -3.36
N MET A 279 2.62 16.61 -2.87
CA MET A 279 2.87 15.30 -3.46
C MET A 279 1.61 14.81 -4.17
N THR A 280 1.74 14.44 -5.44
CA THR A 280 0.67 13.81 -6.23
C THR A 280 0.99 12.33 -6.42
N ILE A 281 0.03 11.47 -6.11
CA ILE A 281 0.12 10.00 -6.18
C ILE A 281 -0.81 9.54 -7.29
N THR A 282 -0.36 8.63 -8.16
CA THR A 282 -1.22 8.04 -9.22
C THR A 282 -1.43 6.55 -8.94
N SER A 283 -2.69 6.13 -8.77
CA SER A 283 -3.06 4.75 -8.45
C SER A 283 -3.86 4.07 -9.57
N THR A 284 -4.32 2.83 -9.34
CA THR A 284 -5.18 2.06 -10.25
C THR A 284 -6.65 2.44 -10.17
N GLU A 285 -7.09 3.10 -9.10
CA GLU A 285 -8.51 3.43 -8.83
C GLU A 285 -8.70 4.67 -7.94
N THR A 286 -9.97 5.07 -7.79
CA THR A 286 -10.46 6.16 -6.92
C THR A 286 -10.96 5.64 -5.57
N GLY A 287 -11.26 6.55 -4.62
CA GLY A 287 -11.89 6.19 -3.35
C GLY A 287 -10.97 5.51 -2.32
N LEU A 288 -9.66 5.39 -2.60
CA LEU A 288 -8.70 4.84 -1.65
C LEU A 288 -8.51 5.76 -0.44
N THR A 289 -8.18 5.15 0.69
CA THR A 289 -7.89 5.82 1.98
C THR A 289 -6.42 5.62 2.35
N ALA A 290 -5.77 6.63 2.95
CA ALA A 290 -4.39 6.51 3.41
C ALA A 290 -4.31 5.91 4.82
N SER A 291 -3.56 4.82 4.98
CA SER A 291 -3.24 4.22 6.29
C SER A 291 -1.80 4.47 6.74
N VAL A 292 -0.90 4.73 5.79
CA VAL A 292 0.43 5.32 6.03
C VAL A 292 0.66 6.38 4.96
N LEU A 293 1.05 7.60 5.36
CA LEU A 293 1.40 8.65 4.41
C LEU A 293 2.42 9.61 5.02
N THR A 294 3.70 9.39 4.72
CA THR A 294 4.78 10.27 5.19
C THR A 294 5.59 10.87 4.05
N ILE A 295 6.03 12.12 4.27
CA ILE A 295 6.99 12.86 3.47
C ILE A 295 8.05 13.40 4.43
N ASN A 296 9.33 13.23 4.11
CA ASN A 296 10.45 13.60 4.97
C ASN A 296 10.36 13.04 6.41
N SER A 297 9.91 11.79 6.54
CA SER A 297 9.58 11.11 7.81
C SER A 297 8.40 11.70 8.62
N ARG A 298 7.72 12.72 8.11
CA ARG A 298 6.59 13.40 8.77
C ARG A 298 5.26 12.89 8.25
N ASP A 299 4.31 12.61 9.14
CA ASP A 299 2.94 12.21 8.78
C ASP A 299 2.17 13.39 8.16
N VAL A 300 1.61 13.16 6.97
CA VAL A 300 0.79 14.14 6.23
C VAL A 300 -0.59 13.57 5.86
N SER A 301 -0.99 12.43 6.44
CA SER A 301 -2.30 11.80 6.24
C SER A 301 -3.48 12.76 6.44
N GLY A 302 -3.36 13.72 7.38
CA GLY A 302 -4.35 14.77 7.61
C GLY A 302 -4.54 15.80 6.47
N THR A 303 -3.75 15.71 5.40
CA THR A 303 -3.86 16.55 4.18
C THR A 303 -4.24 15.73 2.93
N PHE A 304 -4.46 14.42 3.08
CA PHE A 304 -4.73 13.51 1.97
C PHE A 304 -6.10 13.78 1.31
N ASN A 305 -6.12 13.90 -0.01
CA ASN A 305 -7.31 14.14 -0.82
C ASN A 305 -7.35 13.21 -2.04
N ASP A 306 -8.49 12.53 -2.27
CA ASP A 306 -8.81 11.88 -3.55
C ASP A 306 -9.30 12.92 -4.55
N ASN A 307 -8.67 13.00 -5.72
CA ASN A 307 -9.06 13.92 -6.79
C ASN A 307 -10.17 13.33 -7.70
N ASN A 308 -10.59 12.09 -7.42
CA ASN A 308 -11.60 11.30 -8.12
C ASN A 308 -11.28 10.98 -9.59
N ASP A 309 -10.00 10.96 -9.97
CA ASP A 309 -9.48 10.69 -11.32
C ASP A 309 -8.32 9.66 -11.34
N ASN A 310 -8.28 8.76 -10.35
CA ASN A 310 -7.17 7.87 -9.97
C ASN A 310 -5.92 8.60 -9.43
N THR A 311 -5.94 9.93 -9.27
CA THR A 311 -4.88 10.67 -8.58
C THR A 311 -5.30 11.15 -7.20
N TYR A 312 -4.32 11.26 -6.31
CA TYR A 312 -4.48 11.72 -4.93
C TYR A 312 -3.43 12.79 -4.65
N THR A 313 -3.74 13.73 -3.77
CA THR A 313 -2.81 14.77 -3.32
C THR A 313 -2.62 14.76 -1.81
N ALA A 314 -1.45 15.21 -1.36
CA ALA A 314 -1.15 15.50 0.05
C ALA A 314 -0.07 16.58 0.14
N THR A 315 -0.04 17.33 1.24
CA THR A 315 0.83 18.49 1.42
C THR A 315 1.71 18.34 2.65
N TYR A 316 3.02 18.46 2.46
CA TYR A 316 4.02 18.60 3.52
C TYR A 316 4.43 20.06 3.65
N THR A 317 4.05 20.72 4.74
CA THR A 317 4.60 22.03 5.11
C THR A 317 5.90 21.81 5.89
N VAL A 318 7.01 22.35 5.39
CA VAL A 318 8.31 22.29 6.08
C VAL A 318 8.19 22.94 7.45
N THR A 319 8.52 22.21 8.51
CA THR A 319 8.52 22.74 9.88
C THR A 319 9.93 22.83 10.45
N GLU A 320 10.15 23.85 11.30
CA GLU A 320 11.38 24.03 12.05
C GLU A 320 11.81 22.72 12.75
N SER A 321 13.08 22.33 12.58
CA SER A 321 13.66 21.08 13.08
C SER A 321 13.12 19.76 12.49
N ASP A 322 12.42 19.80 11.34
CA ASP A 322 12.35 18.63 10.45
C ASP A 322 13.77 18.35 9.84
N GLY A 323 13.94 17.27 9.07
CA GLY A 323 15.24 16.92 8.50
C GLY A 323 15.58 17.68 7.21
N ASP A 324 16.78 18.27 7.10
CA ASP A 324 17.24 18.91 5.86
C ASP A 324 17.49 17.86 4.75
N VAL A 325 17.21 18.25 3.51
CA VAL A 325 17.40 17.40 2.32
C VAL A 325 18.07 18.24 1.23
N SER A 326 19.27 17.85 0.79
CA SER A 326 19.91 18.50 -0.36
C SER A 326 19.11 18.28 -1.65
N ASP A 327 19.13 19.28 -2.51
CA ASP A 327 18.74 19.27 -3.93
C ASP A 327 19.31 18.09 -4.75
N ALA A 328 20.42 17.49 -4.32
CA ALA A 328 21.02 16.29 -4.92
C ALA A 328 20.49 14.96 -4.36
N ALA A 329 19.60 14.99 -3.37
CA ALA A 329 19.02 13.82 -2.70
C ALA A 329 17.53 13.61 -3.08
N GLN A 330 16.97 12.47 -2.66
CA GLN A 330 15.54 12.19 -2.74
C GLN A 330 14.88 12.44 -1.39
N ILE A 331 13.69 13.06 -1.38
CA ILE A 331 12.90 13.23 -0.16
C ILE A 331 12.29 11.87 0.21
N ALA A 332 12.55 11.37 1.41
CA ALA A 332 12.04 10.07 1.83
C ALA A 332 10.50 10.08 1.94
N ILE A 333 9.84 9.10 1.32
CA ILE A 333 8.39 8.92 1.40
C ILE A 333 8.03 7.50 1.86
N SER A 334 6.87 7.35 2.48
CA SER A 334 6.23 6.05 2.72
C SER A 334 4.73 6.18 2.56
N ILE A 335 4.17 5.42 1.62
CA ILE A 335 2.74 5.45 1.28
C ILE A 335 2.17 4.04 1.44
N THR A 336 1.00 3.93 2.07
CA THR A 336 0.15 2.74 2.05
C THR A 336 -1.29 3.20 1.95
N LEU A 337 -1.95 2.84 0.84
CA LEU A 337 -3.36 3.12 0.61
C LEU A 337 -4.19 1.83 0.74
N ASN A 338 -5.48 1.99 1.00
CA ASN A 338 -6.46 0.92 1.20
C ASN A 338 -7.79 1.25 0.52
N ASP A 339 -8.39 0.25 -0.14
CA ASP A 339 -9.74 0.33 -0.70
C ASP A 339 -10.84 0.12 0.37
N ALA A 340 -12.10 0.07 -0.08
CA ALA A 340 -13.26 -0.16 0.77
C ALA A 340 -13.36 -1.59 1.36
N ALA A 341 -12.78 -2.60 0.69
CA ALA A 341 -12.68 -3.97 1.20
C ALA A 341 -11.47 -4.17 2.13
N THR A 342 -10.56 -3.19 2.17
CA THR A 342 -9.25 -3.16 2.81
C THR A 342 -8.16 -4.00 2.13
N ASN A 343 -8.18 -4.26 0.82
CA ASN A 343 -6.91 -4.60 0.14
C ASN A 343 -5.96 -3.40 0.25
N SER A 344 -4.69 -3.58 -0.12
CA SER A 344 -3.67 -2.57 0.15
C SER A 344 -2.56 -2.53 -0.90
N THR A 345 -2.11 -1.33 -1.22
CA THR A 345 -0.94 -1.08 -2.09
C THR A 345 0.36 -1.66 -1.56
N GLY A 346 0.38 -2.09 -0.28
CA GLY A 346 1.62 -2.31 0.46
C GLY A 346 2.36 -0.99 0.72
N SER A 347 3.58 -1.11 1.23
CA SER A 347 4.48 0.02 1.47
C SER A 347 5.17 0.44 0.17
N TYR A 348 4.81 1.61 -0.34
CA TYR A 348 5.45 2.27 -1.49
C TYR A 348 6.40 3.37 -0.98
N THR A 349 7.68 3.26 -1.34
CA THR A 349 8.75 4.16 -0.86
C THR A 349 9.56 4.81 -1.99
N THR A 350 9.10 4.66 -3.24
CA THR A 350 9.80 5.15 -4.44
C THR A 350 9.54 6.65 -4.64
N SER A 351 10.35 7.49 -4.01
CA SER A 351 10.38 8.94 -4.26
C SER A 351 10.61 9.26 -5.74
N PRO A 352 10.08 10.39 -6.26
CA PRO A 352 10.65 11.10 -7.41
C PRO A 352 12.18 11.21 -7.33
N ALA A 353 12.84 11.27 -8.49
CA ALA A 353 14.30 11.44 -8.56
C ALA A 353 14.74 12.81 -8.00
N ALA A 354 15.99 12.93 -7.57
CA ALA A 354 16.55 14.17 -7.02
C ALA A 354 16.38 15.37 -7.97
N GLY A 355 16.75 15.22 -9.25
CA GLY A 355 16.51 16.21 -10.31
C GLY A 355 15.03 16.41 -10.72
N SER A 356 14.09 15.99 -9.89
CA SER A 356 12.64 16.25 -9.99
C SER A 356 12.00 16.39 -8.60
N SER A 357 12.83 16.67 -7.58
CA SER A 357 12.48 16.97 -6.21
C SER A 357 13.11 18.32 -5.83
N PRO A 358 12.51 19.12 -4.93
CA PRO A 358 13.21 20.22 -4.31
C PRO A 358 14.13 19.70 -3.20
N GLY A 359 15.09 20.52 -2.77
CA GLY A 359 15.68 20.40 -1.45
C GLY A 359 14.73 20.88 -0.34
N ILE A 360 15.06 20.56 0.90
CA ILE A 360 14.39 21.03 2.12
C ILE A 360 15.46 21.63 3.03
N ASP A 361 15.19 22.83 3.53
CA ASP A 361 15.97 23.53 4.55
C ASP A 361 15.01 23.85 5.71
N ALA A 362 15.18 23.12 6.81
CA ALA A 362 14.22 23.06 7.91
C ALA A 362 14.71 23.79 9.18
N HIS A 363 15.77 24.59 9.09
CA HIS A 363 16.41 25.23 10.23
C HIS A 363 16.52 26.74 10.04
N THR A 364 15.88 27.55 10.90
CA THR A 364 16.02 29.01 10.78
C THR A 364 17.30 29.55 11.43
N PRO A 365 18.03 30.47 10.78
CA PRO A 365 19.19 31.11 11.38
C PRO A 365 18.81 31.91 12.62
N SER A 366 19.72 31.96 13.59
CA SER A 366 19.58 32.77 14.82
C SER A 366 20.80 33.65 15.04
N ILE A 367 20.60 34.82 15.66
CA ILE A 367 21.69 35.72 16.07
C ILE A 367 21.95 35.51 17.56
N THR A 368 23.17 35.11 17.89
CA THR A 368 23.58 34.75 19.26
C THR A 368 24.11 35.96 20.03
N THR A 369 24.93 36.80 19.40
CA THR A 369 25.47 38.01 20.03
C THR A 369 25.58 39.20 19.08
N VAL A 370 25.51 40.39 19.66
CA VAL A 370 25.85 41.68 19.05
C VAL A 370 26.84 42.40 19.98
N SER A 371 27.84 43.06 19.41
CA SER A 371 28.76 43.95 20.13
C SER A 371 29.15 45.15 19.27
N TYR A 372 29.67 46.20 19.91
CA TYR A 372 30.19 47.38 19.21
C TYR A 372 31.69 47.54 19.39
N ASN A 373 32.34 48.17 18.41
CA ASN A 373 33.69 48.70 18.51
C ASN A 373 33.74 50.12 17.89
N PRO A 374 34.25 51.15 18.59
CA PRO A 374 34.72 51.12 19.97
C PRO A 374 33.59 50.88 20.98
N THR A 375 33.98 50.57 22.23
CA THR A 375 33.06 50.27 23.35
C THR A 375 32.87 51.44 24.31
N SER A 376 33.55 52.58 24.09
CA SER A 376 33.52 53.76 24.97
C SER A 376 34.04 55.01 24.25
N GLY A 377 33.80 56.18 24.83
CA GLY A 377 34.12 57.48 24.25
C GLY A 377 32.90 58.14 23.60
N THR A 378 33.10 59.23 22.87
CA THR A 378 32.02 59.92 22.14
C THR A 378 32.39 59.95 20.66
N LEU A 379 31.56 59.33 19.82
CA LEU A 379 31.71 59.35 18.37
C LEU A 379 31.00 60.58 17.80
N LYS A 380 31.68 61.27 16.89
CA LYS A 380 31.24 62.54 16.29
C LYS A 380 30.84 62.34 14.83
N VAL A 381 30.23 63.36 14.23
CA VAL A 381 29.97 63.42 12.79
C VAL A 381 31.24 63.09 11.98
N GLY A 382 31.18 62.00 11.21
CA GLY A 382 32.30 61.46 10.43
C GLY A 382 33.08 60.30 11.07
N ASP A 383 32.86 59.99 12.34
CA ASP A 383 33.41 58.79 12.97
C ASP A 383 32.60 57.53 12.62
N ASP A 384 33.22 56.35 12.75
CA ASP A 384 32.63 55.04 12.50
C ASP A 384 32.41 54.23 13.80
N LEU A 385 31.25 53.59 13.90
CA LEU A 385 30.95 52.52 14.86
C LEU A 385 30.85 51.18 14.12
N THR A 386 31.70 50.22 14.46
CA THR A 386 31.57 48.84 13.98
C THR A 386 30.56 48.08 14.83
N LEU A 387 29.49 47.58 14.21
CA LEU A 387 28.60 46.55 14.74
C LEU A 387 29.16 45.17 14.37
N ASN A 388 29.54 44.36 15.36
CA ASN A 388 29.91 42.96 15.16
C ASN A 388 28.72 42.06 15.54
N VAL A 389 28.45 41.03 14.74
CA VAL A 389 27.33 40.10 14.90
C VAL A 389 27.85 38.67 14.83
N THR A 390 27.31 37.78 15.65
CA THR A 390 27.55 36.33 15.55
C THR A 390 26.22 35.60 15.41
N ALA A 391 26.12 34.72 14.40
CA ALA A 391 24.95 33.89 14.13
C ALA A 391 25.20 32.41 14.49
N SER A 392 24.18 31.56 14.32
CA SER A 392 24.28 30.10 14.44
C SER A 392 25.01 29.43 13.27
N GLU A 393 25.11 30.09 12.12
CA GLU A 393 25.68 29.55 10.88
C GLU A 393 26.38 30.61 10.02
N ALA A 394 27.04 30.17 8.94
CA ALA A 394 27.84 30.98 8.03
C ALA A 394 27.05 31.51 6.82
N ASP A 395 27.72 32.28 5.96
CA ASP A 395 27.27 32.73 4.62
C ASP A 395 25.96 33.54 4.54
N LEU A 396 25.31 33.85 5.67
CA LEU A 396 24.05 34.58 5.77
C LEU A 396 24.07 35.95 5.05
N THR A 397 23.04 36.22 4.28
CA THR A 397 22.76 37.53 3.67
C THR A 397 22.17 38.51 4.68
N ALA A 398 22.46 39.81 4.54
CA ALA A 398 21.91 40.84 5.41
C ALA A 398 20.56 41.35 4.86
N SER A 399 19.45 41.05 5.55
CA SER A 399 18.10 41.37 5.07
C SER A 399 17.70 42.81 5.43
N ALA A 400 17.85 43.17 6.71
CA ALA A 400 17.74 44.55 7.17
C ALA A 400 18.57 44.73 8.46
N VAL A 401 19.47 45.71 8.47
CA VAL A 401 20.36 45.97 9.61
C VAL A 401 20.37 47.45 9.89
N THR A 402 19.96 47.84 11.10
CA THR A 402 19.96 49.24 11.53
C THR A 402 20.72 49.43 12.84
N VAL A 403 21.41 50.57 12.92
CA VAL A 403 22.08 51.08 14.13
C VAL A 403 21.67 52.53 14.28
N ASN A 404 21.22 52.94 15.48
CA ASN A 404 20.66 54.29 15.72
C ASN A 404 19.57 54.70 14.70
N SER A 405 18.73 53.74 14.30
CA SER A 405 17.72 53.84 13.23
C SER A 405 18.25 54.12 11.80
N VAL A 406 19.58 54.13 11.59
CA VAL A 406 20.22 54.26 10.27
C VAL A 406 20.46 52.88 9.68
N ASN A 407 20.08 52.66 8.41
CA ASN A 407 20.32 51.39 7.70
C ASN A 407 21.79 51.25 7.31
N VAL A 408 22.41 50.15 7.72
CA VAL A 408 23.81 49.79 7.48
C VAL A 408 23.99 48.44 6.79
N ALA A 409 22.92 47.78 6.34
CA ALA A 409 23.00 46.43 5.76
C ALA A 409 23.97 46.33 4.55
N SER A 410 24.13 47.41 3.78
CA SER A 410 25.06 47.52 2.65
C SER A 410 26.55 47.55 3.05
N THR A 411 26.88 47.65 4.34
CA THR A 411 28.26 47.63 4.85
C THR A 411 28.67 46.26 5.40
N LYS A 412 27.87 45.20 5.17
CA LYS A 412 28.19 43.82 5.58
C LYS A 412 29.59 43.41 5.08
N THR A 413 30.49 43.20 6.02
CA THR A 413 31.69 42.38 5.86
C THR A 413 31.42 40.99 6.41
N ASP A 414 31.80 39.97 5.64
CA ASP A 414 31.78 38.58 6.11
C ASP A 414 33.12 38.23 6.72
N ASN A 415 33.13 37.81 7.99
CA ASN A 415 34.34 37.43 8.71
C ASN A 415 34.49 35.89 8.79
N GLY A 416 33.56 35.13 8.18
CA GLY A 416 33.53 33.67 8.18
C GLY A 416 33.00 33.05 9.48
N GLY A 417 32.59 31.78 9.40
CA GLY A 417 32.17 31.00 10.57
C GLY A 417 30.98 31.57 11.34
N GLY A 418 30.09 32.28 10.65
CA GLY A 418 28.94 32.97 11.26
C GLY A 418 29.25 34.29 11.95
N SER A 419 30.45 34.84 11.75
CA SER A 419 30.84 36.18 12.22
C SER A 419 30.68 37.21 11.11
N TYR A 420 30.02 38.33 11.41
CA TYR A 420 29.77 39.44 10.48
C TYR A 420 30.08 40.77 11.13
N SER A 421 30.41 41.78 10.33
CA SER A 421 30.55 43.15 10.81
C SER A 421 29.94 44.16 9.85
N PHE A 422 29.43 45.25 10.41
CA PHE A 422 28.78 46.36 9.70
C PHE A 422 29.35 47.68 10.23
N THR A 423 29.47 48.68 9.38
CA THR A 423 29.93 50.03 9.73
C THR A 423 28.76 51.00 9.75
N TYR A 424 28.58 51.69 10.87
CA TYR A 424 27.70 52.85 11.05
C TYR A 424 28.54 54.12 11.15
N THR A 425 28.61 54.89 10.07
CA THR A 425 29.22 56.23 10.07
C THR A 425 28.23 57.25 10.62
N ILE A 426 28.62 58.01 11.63
CA ILE A 426 27.76 59.03 12.24
C ILE A 426 27.62 60.20 11.26
N GLY A 427 26.38 60.51 10.88
CA GLY A 427 26.05 61.60 9.95
C GLY A 427 25.42 62.81 10.65
N GLU A 428 25.69 64.00 10.12
CA GLU A 428 25.12 65.27 10.60
C GLU A 428 23.59 65.22 10.64
N GLY A 429 22.99 65.64 11.76
CA GLY A 429 21.54 65.67 11.95
C GLY A 429 20.90 64.35 12.37
N GLN A 430 21.68 63.31 12.67
CA GLN A 430 21.17 62.06 13.26
C GLN A 430 20.88 62.23 14.77
N THR A 431 20.38 61.18 15.43
CA THR A 431 19.99 61.26 16.85
C THR A 431 21.20 61.10 17.77
N ASN A 432 21.46 62.09 18.64
CA ASN A 432 22.47 61.99 19.69
C ASN A 432 22.09 60.93 20.75
N ILE A 433 23.07 60.14 21.18
CA ILE A 433 22.93 59.12 22.22
C ILE A 433 23.94 59.43 23.32
N ASN A 434 23.50 59.54 24.58
CA ASN A 434 24.40 59.77 25.72
C ASN A 434 25.00 58.46 26.24
N ASP A 435 26.13 58.52 26.96
CA ASP A 435 26.85 57.33 27.49
C ASP A 435 25.99 56.43 28.40
N ALA A 436 24.93 56.98 29.02
CA ALA A 436 24.00 56.26 29.89
C ALA A 436 22.81 55.65 29.14
N SER A 437 22.79 55.74 27.81
CA SER A 437 21.76 55.18 26.92
C SER A 437 22.36 54.08 26.04
N GLN A 438 21.53 53.13 25.60
CA GLN A 438 21.94 52.14 24.61
C GLN A 438 21.80 52.71 23.21
N ILE A 439 22.77 52.47 22.32
CA ILE A 439 22.61 52.72 20.89
C ILE A 439 21.64 51.67 20.34
N PRO A 440 20.48 52.04 19.76
CA PRO A 440 19.50 51.06 19.29
C PRO A 440 20.05 50.22 18.13
N VAL A 441 19.70 48.93 18.11
CA VAL A 441 20.04 48.00 17.01
C VAL A 441 18.79 47.24 16.56
N SER A 442 18.73 46.90 15.28
CA SER A 442 17.85 45.83 14.79
C SER A 442 18.58 45.10 13.66
N VAL A 443 18.77 43.79 13.80
CA VAL A 443 19.44 42.94 12.80
C VAL A 443 18.51 41.83 12.36
N THR A 444 18.28 41.71 11.06
CA THR A 444 17.75 40.50 10.40
C THR A 444 18.67 40.04 9.29
N MET A 445 18.90 38.73 9.23
CA MET A 445 19.73 38.06 8.22
C MET A 445 18.99 36.83 7.69
N ALA A 446 19.37 36.35 6.51
CA ALA A 446 18.74 35.19 5.87
C ALA A 446 19.75 34.27 5.19
N ASP A 447 19.50 32.96 5.22
CA ASP A 447 20.35 31.93 4.62
C ASP A 447 20.22 31.84 3.08
N ALA A 448 20.66 30.73 2.50
CA ALA A 448 20.59 30.47 1.07
C ALA A 448 19.20 30.00 0.58
N ALA A 449 18.38 29.37 1.43
CA ALA A 449 17.00 29.00 1.12
C ALA A 449 16.03 30.19 1.32
N GLY A 450 16.44 31.19 2.10
CA GLY A 450 15.67 32.35 2.49
C GLY A 450 14.89 32.15 3.80
N ASN A 451 15.26 31.21 4.69
CA ASN A 451 14.83 31.34 6.10
C ASN A 451 15.45 32.63 6.65
N SER A 452 14.78 33.29 7.59
CA SER A 452 15.21 34.58 8.13
C SER A 452 15.27 34.56 9.64
N THR A 453 16.31 35.17 10.21
CA THR A 453 16.41 35.35 11.66
C THR A 453 15.22 36.18 12.16
N GLY A 454 14.78 35.91 13.38
CA GLY A 454 14.02 36.90 14.15
C GLY A 454 14.78 38.23 14.25
N ALA A 455 14.05 39.34 14.41
CA ALA A 455 14.65 40.67 14.52
C ALA A 455 15.41 40.83 15.84
N TYR A 456 16.73 40.68 15.79
CA TYR A 456 17.59 40.83 16.96
C TYR A 456 17.72 42.31 17.33
N THR A 457 17.14 42.68 18.48
CA THR A 457 17.00 44.07 18.95
C THR A 457 17.70 44.35 20.28
N THR A 458 18.40 43.36 20.84
CA THR A 458 19.13 43.46 22.11
C THR A 458 20.42 44.25 21.93
N ALA A 459 20.35 45.57 22.05
CA ALA A 459 21.54 46.42 22.05
C ALA A 459 22.50 46.04 23.21
N PRO A 460 23.83 46.23 23.06
CA PRO A 460 24.78 46.12 24.16
C PRO A 460 24.44 47.10 25.29
N VAL A 461 24.85 46.77 26.52
CA VAL A 461 24.44 47.54 27.72
C VAL A 461 25.02 48.95 27.73
N ALA A 462 24.24 49.92 28.23
CA ALA A 462 24.67 51.31 28.38
C ALA A 462 25.94 51.41 29.24
N GLY A 463 26.81 52.36 28.93
CA GLY A 463 28.15 52.47 29.53
C GLY A 463 29.14 51.39 29.09
N SER A 464 28.74 50.44 28.22
CA SER A 464 29.64 49.56 27.44
C SER A 464 29.54 49.84 25.93
N THR A 465 29.01 51.03 25.59
CA THR A 465 28.91 51.60 24.26
C THR A 465 29.39 53.06 24.32
N PRO A 466 29.90 53.64 23.22
CA PRO A 466 30.18 55.07 23.18
C PRO A 466 28.88 55.90 23.15
N ALA A 467 28.98 57.17 23.50
CA ALA A 467 28.01 58.18 23.10
C ALA A 467 28.10 58.50 21.60
N ILE A 468 27.03 59.07 21.04
CA ILE A 468 26.95 59.61 19.68
C ILE A 468 26.61 61.10 19.76
N ASP A 469 27.45 61.90 19.13
CA ASP A 469 27.34 63.35 18.96
C ASP A 469 27.25 63.68 17.46
N ALA A 470 26.03 63.63 16.93
CA ALA A 470 25.69 63.75 15.51
C ALA A 470 25.32 65.18 15.07
N ASN A 471 25.62 66.20 15.89
CA ASN A 471 25.30 67.59 15.59
C ASN A 471 26.54 68.49 15.71
N SER A 472 26.94 69.14 14.61
CA SER A 472 28.08 70.07 14.64
C SER A 472 27.72 71.42 15.28
N PRO A 473 28.67 72.05 16.02
CA PRO A 473 28.52 73.42 16.48
C PRO A 473 28.23 74.40 15.35
N THR A 474 27.27 75.31 15.54
CA THR A 474 26.97 76.37 14.58
C THR A 474 26.90 77.75 15.25
N ILE A 475 27.45 78.76 14.57
CA ILE A 475 27.31 80.17 14.95
C ILE A 475 26.04 80.71 14.27
N SER A 476 25.06 81.07 15.09
CA SER A 476 23.76 81.61 14.64
C SER A 476 23.84 83.08 14.22
N SER A 477 24.67 83.88 14.88
CA SER A 477 24.92 85.28 14.51
C SER A 477 26.20 85.83 15.13
N VAL A 478 26.81 86.82 14.46
CA VAL A 478 27.86 87.68 15.04
C VAL A 478 27.38 89.13 14.97
N THR A 479 27.55 89.89 16.04
CA THR A 479 27.20 91.31 16.14
C THR A 479 28.40 92.13 16.60
N LEU A 480 28.44 93.40 16.21
CA LEU A 480 29.51 94.35 16.53
C LEU A 480 28.93 95.56 17.24
N THR A 481 29.56 96.00 18.33
CA THR A 481 29.18 97.23 19.05
C THR A 481 30.39 98.16 19.16
N PRO A 482 30.32 99.40 18.62
CA PRO A 482 29.22 99.99 17.86
C PRO A 482 29.01 99.34 16.47
N THR A 483 27.76 99.25 16.02
CA THR A 483 27.37 98.60 14.75
C THR A 483 27.80 99.34 13.48
N SER A 484 28.28 100.58 13.58
CA SER A 484 28.61 101.42 12.43
C SER A 484 29.54 102.59 12.80
N GLY A 485 30.01 103.30 11.77
CA GLY A 485 30.83 104.52 11.89
C GLY A 485 32.33 104.24 12.03
N THR A 486 33.14 105.22 11.61
CA THR A 486 34.60 105.17 11.69
C THR A 486 35.08 105.10 13.14
N ARG A 487 36.05 104.24 13.41
CA ARG A 487 36.76 104.14 14.69
C ARG A 487 38.15 104.81 14.58
N LYS A 488 38.66 105.37 15.67
CA LYS A 488 40.05 105.86 15.77
C LYS A 488 40.95 104.83 16.45
N VAL A 489 42.27 104.96 16.28
CA VAL A 489 43.26 104.22 17.07
C VAL A 489 42.98 104.42 18.57
N GLY A 490 42.92 103.32 19.31
CA GLY A 490 42.55 103.28 20.73
C GLY A 490 41.05 103.16 21.03
N GLU A 491 40.16 103.26 20.04
CA GLU A 491 38.74 102.89 20.22
C GLU A 491 38.55 101.37 20.15
N THR A 492 37.54 100.85 20.86
CA THR A 492 37.19 99.42 20.85
C THR A 492 35.97 99.12 19.96
N ILE A 493 35.94 97.89 19.44
CA ILE A 493 34.76 97.23 18.87
C ILE A 493 34.56 95.95 19.69
N ASN A 494 33.42 95.86 20.37
CA ASN A 494 33.02 94.63 21.04
C ASN A 494 32.39 93.70 20.00
N VAL A 495 32.94 92.49 19.88
CA VAL A 495 32.37 91.39 19.09
C VAL A 495 31.52 90.55 20.02
N SER A 496 30.31 90.19 19.61
CA SER A 496 29.44 89.24 20.31
C SER A 496 28.99 88.16 19.34
N ILE A 497 29.16 86.89 19.74
CA ILE A 497 28.98 85.69 18.95
C ILE A 497 27.93 84.84 19.66
N ASN A 498 26.85 84.51 18.95
CA ASN A 498 25.80 83.64 19.46
C ASN A 498 25.93 82.28 18.76
N ALA A 499 26.45 81.27 19.44
CA ALA A 499 26.35 79.90 18.97
C ALA A 499 24.98 79.28 19.30
N VAL A 500 24.66 78.17 18.66
CA VAL A 500 23.46 77.37 18.95
C VAL A 500 23.62 76.53 20.22
N GLU A 501 24.85 76.40 20.73
CA GLU A 501 25.17 75.67 21.98
C GLU A 501 26.22 76.37 22.85
N ALA A 502 26.32 75.93 24.11
CA ALA A 502 27.15 76.52 25.16
C ALA A 502 28.40 75.68 25.48
N GLY A 503 29.45 76.32 26.03
CA GLY A 503 30.68 75.61 26.46
C GLY A 503 31.63 75.26 25.31
N LEU A 504 31.54 75.95 24.18
CA LEU A 504 32.44 75.75 23.05
C LEU A 504 33.84 76.28 23.36
N SER A 505 34.83 75.39 23.28
CA SER A 505 36.25 75.77 23.39
C SER A 505 36.68 76.62 22.18
N LEU A 506 37.07 77.87 22.43
CA LEU A 506 37.58 78.75 21.37
C LEU A 506 38.90 78.21 20.81
N GLN A 507 38.93 77.88 19.51
CA GLN A 507 40.18 77.57 18.80
C GLN A 507 40.89 78.81 18.26
N THR A 508 40.16 79.66 17.52
CA THR A 508 40.70 80.90 16.94
C THR A 508 39.60 81.97 16.87
N LEU A 509 39.96 83.22 17.13
CA LEU A 509 39.11 84.38 16.86
C LEU A 509 39.94 85.53 16.32
N THR A 510 39.74 85.84 15.03
CA THR A 510 40.38 87.02 14.40
C THR A 510 39.33 88.04 13.99
N PHE A 511 39.68 89.32 14.12
CA PHE A 511 38.91 90.45 13.62
C PHE A 511 39.85 91.38 12.86
N ASN A 512 39.51 91.75 11.62
CA ASN A 512 40.36 92.57 10.75
C ASN A 512 41.81 92.02 10.65
N ASN A 513 41.95 90.71 10.49
CA ASN A 513 43.21 89.94 10.50
C ASN A 513 44.06 90.01 11.78
N VAL A 514 43.59 90.66 12.84
CA VAL A 514 44.23 90.66 14.17
C VAL A 514 43.60 89.56 15.02
N ASP A 515 44.43 88.77 15.71
CA ASP A 515 43.97 87.80 16.72
C ASP A 515 43.46 88.55 17.95
N ILE A 516 42.20 88.31 18.31
CA ILE A 516 41.55 88.87 19.51
C ILE A 516 41.16 87.79 20.52
N SER A 517 41.60 86.54 20.32
CA SER A 517 41.34 85.40 21.22
C SER A 517 41.80 85.68 22.66
N ALA A 518 42.83 86.51 22.85
CA ALA A 518 43.29 86.96 24.17
C ALA A 518 42.28 87.86 24.94
N THR A 519 41.21 88.31 24.28
CA THR A 519 40.15 89.17 24.85
C THR A 519 38.79 88.47 24.95
N HIS A 520 38.72 87.17 24.66
CA HIS A 520 37.46 86.44 24.63
C HIS A 520 36.89 86.15 26.03
N SER A 521 35.58 85.93 26.07
CA SER A 521 34.79 85.49 27.23
C SER A 521 33.73 84.48 26.75
N ASP A 522 33.52 83.40 27.50
CA ASP A 522 32.27 82.64 27.45
C ASP A 522 31.32 83.29 28.46
N ASP A 523 30.29 83.96 27.94
CA ASP A 523 29.31 84.70 28.73
C ASP A 523 28.13 83.79 29.16
N GLY A 524 28.18 82.51 28.80
CA GLY A 524 27.23 81.47 29.12
C GLY A 524 26.09 81.33 28.11
N GLY A 525 25.47 80.15 28.08
CA GLY A 525 24.27 79.90 27.27
C GLY A 525 24.46 79.99 25.76
N GLY A 526 25.71 79.86 25.27
CA GLY A 526 26.06 79.99 23.86
C GLY A 526 26.39 81.43 23.42
N LEU A 527 26.48 82.36 24.37
CA LEU A 527 26.97 83.72 24.13
C LEU A 527 28.48 83.78 24.42
N TYR A 528 29.24 84.31 23.47
CA TYR A 528 30.67 84.58 23.63
C TYR A 528 30.94 86.02 23.21
N SER A 529 31.82 86.72 23.91
CA SER A 529 32.23 88.08 23.55
C SER A 529 33.75 88.21 23.41
N ALA A 530 34.20 89.23 22.70
CA ALA A 530 35.61 89.62 22.58
C ALA A 530 35.73 91.12 22.29
N THR A 531 36.93 91.70 22.47
CA THR A 531 37.18 93.13 22.27
C THR A 531 38.33 93.37 21.30
N TYR A 532 38.02 93.85 20.10
CA TYR A 532 39.04 94.39 19.20
C TYR A 532 39.33 95.85 19.57
N THR A 533 40.58 96.18 19.89
CA THR A 533 41.05 97.56 19.99
C THR A 533 41.69 97.95 18.66
N VAL A 534 41.30 99.08 18.08
CA VAL A 534 41.92 99.60 16.86
C VAL A 534 43.36 100.00 17.16
N THR A 535 44.32 99.27 16.60
CA THR A 535 45.74 99.61 16.62
C THR A 535 46.09 100.57 15.49
N GLU A 536 47.25 101.22 15.60
CA GLU A 536 47.90 101.84 14.44
C GLU A 536 48.42 100.74 13.50
N GLY A 537 48.34 100.95 12.18
CA GLY A 537 48.65 99.97 11.14
C GLY A 537 48.54 100.56 9.73
#